data_AF-A0A838EPX4-F1
#
_entry.id   AF-A0A838EPX4-F1
#
_cell.length_a   1.000
_cell.length_b   1.000
_cell.length_c   1.000
_cell.angle_alpha   90.00
_cell.angle_beta   90.00
_cell.angle_gamma   90.00
#
_symmetry.space_group_name_H-M   'P 1'
#
loop_
_entity.id
_entity.type
_entity.pdbx_description
1 polymer ?
#
loop_
_entity_poly.entity_id
_entity_poly.type
_entity_poly.pdbx_seq_one_letter_code
_entity_poly.pdbx_strand_id
1 'polypeptide(L)' 'IQGFATMISKGITAGEVRPEVDPEVTARMAVVLIYGITSTWLGDQSAFSLKAQAAEMIDIFLRGIAQLE' A
#
# COMPACT_ATOMS: atom_id res chain seq x y z
N ILE A 1 10.13 -6.59 0.62
CA ILE A 1 9.58 -6.48 1.98
C ILE A 1 10.43 -5.54 2.84
N GLN A 2 11.72 -5.82 3.06
CA GLN A 2 12.60 -4.96 3.87
C GLN A 2 12.60 -3.48 3.45
N GLY A 3 12.67 -3.20 2.14
CA GLY A 3 12.62 -1.82 1.63
C GLY A 3 11.33 -1.07 2.00
N PHE A 4 10.17 -1.74 1.91
CA PHE A 4 8.88 -1.16 2.32
C PHE A 4 8.81 -0.93 3.83
N ALA A 5 9.27 -1.89 4.64
CA ALA A 5 9.30 -1.73 6.09
C ALA A 5 10.15 -0.53 6.50
N THR A 6 11.34 -0.38 5.90
CA THR A 6 12.21 0.78 6.12
C THR A 6 11.54 2.10 5.73
N MET A 7 10.79 2.14 4.63
CA MET A 7 10.04 3.35 4.24
C MET A 7 8.94 3.68 5.25
N ILE A 8 8.17 2.68 5.70
CA ILE A 8 7.10 2.88 6.68
C ILE A 8 7.67 3.38 8.00
N SER A 9 8.78 2.79 8.48
CA SER A 9 9.46 3.28 9.68
C SER A 9 9.94 4.73 9.55
N LYS A 10 10.41 5.15 8.37
CA LYS A 10 10.78 6.55 8.11
C LYS A 10 9.56 7.48 8.16
N GLY A 11 8.44 7.06 7.58
CA GLY A 11 7.18 7.81 7.64
C GLY A 11 6.66 8.00 9.06
N ILE A 12 6.79 6.96 9.92
CA ILE A 12 6.44 7.08 11.35
C ILE A 12 7.32 8.11 12.03
N THR A 13 8.64 8.04 11.84
CA THR A 13 9.59 9.01 12.43
C THR A 13 9.34 10.44 11.94
N ALA A 14 8.86 10.60 10.71
CA ALA A 14 8.52 11.90 10.12
C ALA A 14 7.14 12.43 10.55
N GLY A 15 6.31 11.62 11.22
CA GLY A 15 4.94 11.97 11.57
C GLY A 15 3.93 11.85 10.41
N GLU A 16 4.32 11.24 9.29
CA GLU A 16 3.48 11.04 8.11
C GLU A 16 2.62 9.77 8.20
N VAL A 17 3.07 8.78 8.97
CA VAL A 17 2.40 7.49 9.20
C VAL A 17 2.05 7.36 10.68
N ARG A 18 0.89 6.79 10.99
CA ARG A 18 0.43 6.65 12.37
C ARG A 18 1.40 5.80 13.22
N PRO A 19 1.69 6.20 14.48
CA PRO A 19 2.72 5.56 15.29
C PRO A 19 2.40 4.12 15.71
N GLU A 20 1.13 3.72 15.73
CA GLU A 20 0.70 2.36 16.07
C GLU A 20 0.86 1.34 14.93
N VAL A 21 1.23 1.81 13.73
CA VAL A 21 1.43 0.95 12.56
C VAL A 21 2.69 0.09 12.73
N ASP A 22 2.54 -1.23 12.67
CA ASP A 22 3.69 -2.14 12.58
C ASP A 22 4.30 -2.08 11.16
N PRO A 23 5.58 -1.70 11.01
CA PRO A 23 6.20 -1.54 9.70
C PRO A 23 6.34 -2.85 8.92
N GLU A 24 6.60 -3.98 9.58
CA GLU A 24 6.81 -5.25 8.91
C GLU A 24 5.49 -5.87 8.44
N VAL A 25 4.46 -5.81 9.27
CA VAL A 25 3.11 -6.26 8.92
C VAL A 25 2.58 -5.42 7.77
N THR A 26 2.72 -4.10 7.86
CA THR A 26 2.23 -3.18 6.83
C THR A 26 3.00 -3.33 5.51
N ALA A 27 4.31 -3.58 5.57
CA ALA A 27 5.10 -3.90 4.38
C ALA A 27 4.63 -5.20 3.70
N ARG A 28 4.25 -6.22 4.47
CA ARG A 28 3.64 -7.44 3.93
C ARG A 28 2.28 -7.15 3.30
N MET A 29 1.45 -6.35 3.96
CA MET A 29 0.14 -5.95 3.43
C MET A 29 0.24 -5.18 2.11
N ALA A 30 1.22 -4.26 1.99
CA ALA A 30 1.47 -3.56 0.74
C ALA A 30 1.82 -4.54 -0.41
N VAL A 31 2.64 -5.55 -0.13
CA VAL A 31 2.98 -6.58 -1.12
C VAL A 31 1.73 -7.40 -1.49
N VAL A 32 0.95 -7.85 -0.51
CA VAL A 32 -0.29 -8.60 -0.75
C VAL A 32 -1.26 -7.80 -1.62
N LEU A 33 -1.41 -6.50 -1.36
CA LEU A 33 -2.24 -5.61 -2.16
C LEU A 33 -1.77 -5.54 -3.62
N ILE A 34 -0.47 -5.30 -3.85
CA ILE A 34 0.11 -5.23 -5.19
C ILE A 34 -0.11 -6.56 -5.94
N TYR A 35 0.13 -7.68 -5.27
CA TYR A 35 -0.11 -9.01 -5.85
C TYR A 35 -1.60 -9.23 -6.14
N GLY A 36 -2.49 -8.83 -5.25
CA GLY A 36 -3.94 -8.94 -5.45
C GLY A 36 -4.40 -8.15 -6.67
N ILE A 37 -4.06 -6.86 -6.75
CA ILE A 37 -4.42 -5.98 -7.86
C ILE A 37 -3.92 -6.55 -9.19
N THR A 38 -2.63 -6.92 -9.25
CA THR A 38 -2.01 -7.41 -10.49
C THR A 38 -2.53 -8.78 -10.90
N SER A 39 -2.74 -9.69 -9.95
CA SER A 39 -3.26 -11.04 -10.23
C SER A 39 -4.72 -11.01 -10.66
N THR A 40 -5.55 -10.19 -10.02
CA THR A 40 -6.95 -10.00 -10.45
C THR A 40 -7.01 -9.44 -11.87
N TRP A 41 -6.20 -8.43 -12.17
CA TRP A 41 -6.14 -7.87 -13.54
C TRP A 41 -5.64 -8.89 -14.57
N LEU A 42 -4.64 -9.71 -14.23
CA LEU A 42 -4.13 -10.76 -15.12
C LEU A 42 -5.17 -11.85 -15.39
N GLY A 43 -6.02 -12.17 -14.40
CA GLY A 43 -7.09 -13.16 -14.54
C GLY A 43 -8.25 -12.68 -15.42
N ASP A 44 -8.60 -11.39 -15.34
CA ASP A 44 -9.60 -10.75 -16.17
C ASP A 44 -9.25 -9.27 -16.41
N GLN A 45 -8.64 -8.98 -17.56
CA GLN A 45 -8.24 -7.61 -17.92
C GLN A 45 -9.42 -6.70 -18.25
N SER A 46 -10.64 -7.25 -18.41
CA SER A 46 -11.85 -6.47 -18.67
C SER A 46 -12.55 -6.00 -17.40
N ALA A 47 -12.25 -6.63 -16.25
CA ALA A 47 -12.81 -6.26 -14.96
C ALA A 47 -12.51 -4.80 -14.57
N PHE A 48 -11.30 -4.32 -14.87
CA PHE A 48 -10.90 -2.93 -14.69
C PHE A 48 -9.65 -2.56 -15.48
N SER A 49 -9.43 -1.25 -15.68
CA SER A 49 -8.18 -0.73 -16.25
C SER A 49 -7.13 -0.55 -15.15
N LEU A 50 -6.11 -1.40 -15.15
CA LEU A 50 -4.99 -1.30 -14.22
C LEU A 50 -4.31 0.07 -14.27
N LYS A 51 -4.07 0.59 -15.49
CA LYS A 51 -3.45 1.91 -15.69
C LYS A 51 -4.30 3.05 -15.10
N ALA A 52 -5.62 2.94 -15.18
CA ALA A 52 -6.51 3.99 -14.68
C ALA A 52 -6.70 3.92 -13.15
N GLN A 53 -6.72 2.73 -12.56
CA GLN A 53 -7.16 2.55 -11.17
C GLN A 53 -6.03 2.20 -10.18
N ALA A 54 -4.85 1.77 -10.63
CA ALA A 54 -3.78 1.35 -9.71
C ALA A 54 -3.38 2.45 -8.72
N ALA A 55 -3.25 3.69 -9.19
CA ALA A 55 -2.87 4.81 -8.34
C ALA A 55 -3.91 5.07 -7.24
N GLU A 56 -5.21 5.03 -7.59
CA GLU A 56 -6.30 5.22 -6.64
C GLU A 56 -6.37 4.10 -5.60
N MET A 57 -6.16 2.84 -6.01
CA MET A 57 -6.14 1.71 -5.09
C MET A 57 -4.98 1.79 -4.08
N ILE A 58 -3.80 2.23 -4.52
CA ILE A 58 -2.66 2.47 -3.63
C ILE A 58 -2.91 3.67 -2.72
N ASP A 59 -3.51 4.75 -3.24
CA ASP A 59 -3.87 5.92 -2.44
C ASP A 59 -4.82 5.57 -1.29
N ILE A 60 -5.84 4.74 -1.55
CA ILE A 60 -6.76 4.23 -0.51
C ILE A 60 -5.99 3.48 0.58
N PHE A 61 -5.03 2.63 0.20
CA PHE A 61 -4.18 1.93 1.17
C PHE A 61 -3.33 2.91 1.99
N LEU A 62 -2.72 3.91 1.35
CA LEU A 62 -1.89 4.91 2.02
C LEU A 62 -2.72 5.76 2.99
N ARG A 63 -3.91 6.23 2.61
CA ARG A 63 -4.86 6.89 3.53
C ARG A 63 -5.19 6.01 4.73
N GLY A 64 -5.24 4.70 4.53
CA GLY A 64 -5.45 3.72 5.57
C GLY A 64 -4.38 3.70 6.65
N ILE A 65 -3.15 4.17 6.38
CA ILE A 65 -2.02 4.18 7.34
C ILE A 65 -1.48 5.59 7.64
N ALA A 66 -1.87 6.58 6.86
CA ALA A 66 -1.43 7.96 7.02
C ALA A 66 -1.90 8.53 8.36
N GLN A 67 -1.05 9.38 8.93
CA GLN A 67 -1.42 10.27 10.02
C GLN A 67 -2.22 11.44 9.40
N LEU A 68 -3.50 11.53 9.73
CA LEU A 68 -4.31 12.70 9.39
C LEU A 68 -3.94 13.83 10.37
N GLU A 69 -3.73 15.03 9.84
CA GLU A 69 -3.66 16.26 10.64
C GLU A 69 -4.96 16.51 11.41
#